data_AF-A0A7J4ET30-F1
#
_entry.id   AF-A0A7J4ET30-F1
#
_cell.length_a   1.000
_cell.length_b   1.000
_cell.length_c   1.000
_cell.angle_alpha   90.00
_cell.angle_beta   90.00
_cell.angle_gamma   90.00
#
_symmetry.space_group_name_H-M   'P 1'
#
loop_
_entity.id
_entity.type
_entity.pdbx_description
1 polymer ?
#
loop_
_entity_poly.entity_id
_entity_poly.type
_entity_poly.pdbx_seq_one_letter_code
_entity_poly.pdbx_strand_id
1 'polypeptide(L)'
;MFDITWMEIAGQEIQINAILYLLWCIWVGWIFSTVGALGGIMAGVGHISILGIGKWGTALKGQPAKMGNYTDAGKYITDNIRFSNTLITWVNSLSSSINWYLQKRLVWPAGIALGLGAVIGAQAAVWTTGGALGVNLYKGLFGIATWAVSFYMLYQLSPQAKAQKSAGREAARRFKERVSELR
;
A
#
# COMPACT_ATOMS: atom_id res chain seq x y z
N MET A 1 -25.88 -1.48 -16.77
CA MET A 1 -24.58 -1.41 -16.09
C MET A 1 -24.86 -1.13 -14.63
N PHE A 2 -24.22 -1.84 -13.69
CA PHE A 2 -24.42 -1.62 -12.25
C PHE A 2 -23.57 -0.44 -11.78
N ASP A 3 -23.92 0.75 -12.25
CA ASP A 3 -23.25 1.97 -11.84
C ASP A 3 -23.96 2.50 -10.59
N ILE A 4 -23.19 2.68 -9.53
CA ILE A 4 -23.67 3.20 -8.25
C ILE A 4 -23.13 4.61 -8.05
N THR A 5 -23.97 5.50 -7.56
CA THR A 5 -23.53 6.82 -7.10
C THR A 5 -22.67 6.63 -5.86
N TRP A 6 -21.37 6.83 -6.02
CA TRP A 6 -20.40 6.70 -4.95
C TRP A 6 -20.38 7.94 -4.06
N MET A 7 -20.48 9.12 -4.66
CA MET A 7 -20.53 10.39 -3.95
C MET A 7 -21.14 11.48 -4.82
N GLU A 8 -21.91 12.37 -4.21
CA GLU A 8 -22.37 13.59 -4.84
C GLU A 8 -21.59 14.78 -4.27
N ILE A 9 -20.96 15.57 -5.14
CA ILE A 9 -20.19 16.75 -4.72
C ILE A 9 -20.25 17.84 -5.79
N ALA A 10 -20.46 19.08 -5.36
CA ALA A 10 -20.60 20.24 -6.25
C ALA A 10 -21.68 20.06 -7.35
N GLY A 11 -22.75 19.31 -7.07
CA GLY A 11 -23.81 19.00 -8.04
C GLY A 11 -23.40 18.01 -9.13
N GLN A 12 -22.28 17.31 -8.95
CA GLN A 12 -21.82 16.23 -9.82
C GLN A 12 -21.95 14.90 -9.10
N GLU A 13 -22.61 13.94 -9.75
CA GLU A 13 -22.70 12.56 -9.29
C GLU A 13 -21.48 11.77 -9.77
N ILE A 14 -20.63 11.35 -8.84
CA ILE A 14 -19.51 10.47 -9.12
C ILE A 14 -20.04 9.05 -9.13
N GLN A 15 -20.20 8.47 -10.32
CA GLN A 15 -20.63 7.09 -10.48
C GLN A 15 -19.43 6.14 -10.62
N ILE A 16 -19.55 4.99 -9.99
CA ILE A 16 -18.57 3.90 -10.04
C ILE A 16 -19.28 2.61 -10.41
N ASN A 17 -18.66 1.80 -11.25
CA ASN A 17 -19.17 0.48 -11.57
C ASN A 17 -18.98 -0.48 -10.38
N ALA A 18 -20.09 -0.93 -9.77
CA ALA A 18 -20.08 -1.74 -8.55
C ALA A 18 -19.44 -3.12 -8.76
N ILE A 19 -19.64 -3.73 -9.93
CA ILE A 19 -19.05 -5.05 -10.25
C ILE A 19 -17.53 -4.91 -10.35
N LEU A 20 -17.06 -3.91 -11.10
CA LEU A 20 -15.63 -3.64 -11.24
C LEU A 20 -14.99 -3.34 -9.88
N TYR A 21 -15.68 -2.56 -9.04
CA TYR A 21 -15.23 -2.26 -7.68
C TYR A 21 -15.10 -3.53 -6.83
N LEU A 22 -16.12 -4.40 -6.85
CA LEU A 22 -16.11 -5.66 -6.09
C LEU A 22 -14.97 -6.58 -6.54
N LEU A 23 -14.81 -6.78 -7.85
CA LEU A 23 -13.73 -7.60 -8.41
C LEU A 23 -12.35 -7.04 -8.04
N TRP A 24 -12.21 -5.71 -8.05
CA TRP A 24 -10.97 -5.06 -7.64
C TRP A 24 -10.69 -5.23 -6.14
N CYS A 25 -11.70 -5.12 -5.29
CA CYS A 25 -11.58 -5.37 -3.85
C CYS A 25 -11.13 -6.81 -3.55
N ILE A 26 -11.66 -7.80 -4.26
CA ILE A 26 -11.23 -9.21 -4.13
C ILE A 26 -9.77 -9.35 -4.53
N TRP A 27 -9.37 -8.75 -5.66
CA TRP A 27 -7.98 -8.75 -6.11
C TRP A 27 -7.02 -8.12 -5.09
N VAL A 28 -7.38 -6.94 -4.57
CA VAL A 28 -6.60 -6.25 -3.52
C VAL A 28 -6.50 -7.10 -2.26
N GLY A 29 -7.58 -7.75 -1.83
CA GLY A 29 -7.59 -8.67 -0.69
C GLY A 29 -6.62 -9.83 -0.85
N TRP A 30 -6.51 -10.40 -2.06
CA TRP A 30 -5.55 -11.46 -2.35
C TRP A 30 -4.09 -10.96 -2.31
N ILE A 31 -3.81 -9.75 -2.79
CA ILE A 31 -2.46 -9.17 -2.68
C ILE A 31 -2.11 -8.90 -1.21
N PHE A 32 -3.07 -8.45 -0.39
CA PHE A 32 -2.87 -8.27 1.04
C PHE A 32 -2.53 -9.58 1.75
N SER A 33 -3.15 -10.71 1.39
CA SER A 33 -2.88 -12.01 2.02
C SER A 33 -1.55 -12.62 1.61
N THR A 34 -0.99 -12.24 0.46
CA THR A 34 0.23 -12.85 -0.11
C THR A 34 1.48 -11.99 0.07
N VAL A 35 1.36 -10.68 -0.16
CA VAL A 35 2.50 -9.73 -0.18
C VAL A 35 2.38 -8.67 0.92
N GLY A 36 1.26 -8.62 1.65
CA GLY A 36 1.06 -7.70 2.76
C GLY A 36 0.89 -6.25 2.29
N ALA A 37 1.82 -5.37 2.70
CA ALA A 37 1.72 -3.92 2.53
C ALA A 37 1.59 -3.44 1.06
N LEU A 38 1.97 -4.27 0.07
CA LEU A 38 1.77 -3.98 -1.35
C LEU A 38 0.28 -3.82 -1.71
N GLY A 39 -0.63 -4.48 -0.97
CA GLY A 39 -2.07 -4.36 -1.19
C GLY A 39 -2.58 -2.93 -1.05
N GLY A 40 -2.00 -2.13 -0.15
CA GLY A 40 -2.36 -0.72 0.04
C GLY A 40 -1.94 0.16 -1.15
N ILE A 41 -0.86 -0.19 -1.84
CA ILE A 41 -0.46 0.51 -3.07
C ILE A 41 -1.45 0.19 -4.19
N MET A 42 -1.84 -1.09 -4.32
CA MET A 42 -2.81 -1.54 -5.33
C MET A 42 -4.23 -1.00 -5.10
N ALA A 43 -4.63 -0.82 -3.83
CA ALA A 43 -5.86 -0.12 -3.48
C ALA A 43 -5.83 1.35 -3.95
N GLY A 44 -4.75 2.07 -3.69
CA GLY A 44 -4.56 3.44 -4.14
C GLY A 44 -4.57 3.59 -5.66
N VAL A 45 -3.88 2.68 -6.37
CA VAL A 45 -3.91 2.63 -7.84
C VAL A 45 -5.33 2.39 -8.33
N GLY A 46 -6.06 1.43 -7.74
CA GLY A 46 -7.45 1.15 -8.08
C GLY A 46 -8.37 2.36 -8.02
N HIS A 47 -8.33 3.11 -6.91
CA HIS A 47 -9.16 4.32 -6.75
C HIS A 47 -8.83 5.39 -7.81
N ILE A 48 -7.55 5.55 -8.16
CA ILE A 48 -7.11 6.61 -9.08
C ILE A 48 -7.37 6.23 -10.54
N SER A 49 -7.02 5.01 -10.96
CA SER A 49 -7.05 4.59 -12.36
C SER A 49 -8.27 3.74 -12.74
N ILE A 50 -8.60 2.71 -11.96
CA ILE A 50 -9.63 1.72 -12.30
C ILE A 50 -11.04 2.25 -12.04
N LEU A 51 -11.23 2.90 -10.89
CA LEU A 51 -12.52 3.50 -10.52
C LEU A 51 -12.69 4.91 -11.09
N GLY A 52 -11.65 5.47 -11.73
CA GLY A 52 -11.69 6.79 -12.35
C GLY A 52 -11.81 7.97 -11.39
N ILE A 53 -11.77 7.76 -10.07
CA ILE A 53 -11.94 8.81 -9.06
C ILE A 53 -10.80 9.85 -9.14
N GLY A 54 -9.61 9.44 -9.61
CA GLY A 54 -8.50 10.36 -9.88
C GLY A 54 -8.80 11.39 -10.98
N LYS A 55 -9.60 11.01 -11.99
CA LYS A 55 -10.06 11.94 -13.04
C LYS A 55 -11.04 12.95 -12.47
N TRP A 56 -11.97 12.50 -11.62
CA TRP A 56 -12.90 13.37 -10.89
C TRP A 56 -12.19 14.35 -9.95
N GLY A 57 -11.17 13.90 -9.21
CA GLY A 57 -10.35 14.79 -8.37
C GLY A 57 -9.61 15.89 -9.16
N THR A 58 -9.30 15.64 -10.43
CA THR A 58 -8.70 16.64 -11.33
C THR A 58 -9.76 17.54 -11.97
N ALA A 59 -10.90 16.97 -12.37
CA ALA A 59 -12.01 17.68 -13.01
C ALA A 59 -12.73 18.65 -12.05
N LEU A 60 -12.80 18.31 -10.77
CA LEU A 60 -13.45 19.10 -9.73
C LEU A 60 -12.48 20.03 -8.98
N LYS A 61 -11.21 20.08 -9.40
CA LYS A 61 -10.18 20.90 -8.79
C LYS A 61 -10.50 22.38 -9.01
N GLY A 62 -10.64 23.13 -7.92
CA GLY A 62 -11.01 24.56 -7.96
C GLY A 62 -12.52 24.83 -8.07
N GLN A 63 -13.38 23.80 -8.08
CA GLN A 63 -14.81 24.02 -7.91
C GLN A 63 -15.12 24.34 -6.43
N PRO A 64 -15.84 25.45 -6.17
CA PRO A 64 -16.20 25.82 -4.81
C PRO A 64 -17.24 24.83 -4.27
N ALA A 65 -16.81 23.97 -3.37
CA ALA A 65 -17.70 23.14 -2.56
C ALA A 65 -17.41 23.44 -1.10
N LYS A 66 -18.43 23.83 -0.34
CA LYS A 66 -18.36 23.91 1.13
C LYS A 66 -18.73 22.55 1.69
N MET A 67 -17.73 21.73 1.98
CA MET A 67 -17.90 20.45 2.67
C MET A 67 -17.05 20.50 3.95
N GLY A 68 -17.65 20.90 5.07
CA GLY A 68 -16.91 21.18 6.31
C GLY A 68 -15.88 22.30 6.14
N ASN A 69 -14.61 22.02 6.46
CA ASN A 69 -13.49 22.97 6.30
C ASN A 69 -12.91 23.03 4.88
N TYR A 70 -13.45 22.24 3.94
CA TYR A 70 -13.00 22.24 2.56
C TYR A 70 -13.74 23.30 1.76
N THR A 71 -12.98 24.05 0.97
CA THR A 71 -13.50 25.05 0.00
C THR A 71 -13.36 24.58 -1.45
N ASP A 72 -12.69 23.44 -1.67
CA ASP A 72 -12.37 22.88 -2.99
C ASP A 72 -12.82 21.41 -3.04
N ALA A 73 -13.71 21.09 -3.97
CA ALA A 73 -14.24 19.75 -4.18
C ALA A 73 -13.16 18.72 -4.58
N GLY A 74 -12.22 19.12 -5.44
CA GLY A 74 -11.12 18.26 -5.88
C GLY A 74 -10.14 17.95 -4.75
N LYS A 75 -9.88 18.92 -3.86
CA LYS A 75 -9.07 18.69 -2.66
C LYS A 75 -9.76 17.71 -1.70
N TYR A 76 -11.05 17.90 -1.46
CA TYR A 76 -11.85 17.00 -0.62
C TYR A 76 -11.79 15.54 -1.11
N ILE A 77 -12.01 15.31 -2.41
CA ILE A 77 -11.93 13.95 -2.99
C ILE A 77 -10.53 13.37 -2.83
N THR A 78 -9.50 14.15 -3.16
CA THR A 78 -8.11 13.69 -3.12
C THR A 78 -7.69 13.29 -1.70
N ASP A 79 -8.07 14.08 -0.70
CA ASP A 79 -7.74 13.79 0.69
C ASP A 79 -8.54 12.59 1.23
N ASN A 80 -9.79 12.38 0.80
CA ASN A 80 -10.55 11.18 1.14
C ASN A 80 -9.94 9.90 0.54
N ILE A 81 -9.47 9.95 -0.72
CA ILE A 81 -8.76 8.81 -1.34
C ILE A 81 -7.50 8.48 -0.53
N ARG A 82 -6.70 9.50 -0.16
CA ARG A 82 -5.48 9.33 0.62
C ARG A 82 -5.78 8.73 1.99
N PHE A 83 -6.75 9.29 2.70
CA PHE A 83 -7.16 8.82 4.02
C PHE A 83 -7.64 7.37 3.96
N SER A 84 -8.52 7.04 3.01
CA SER A 84 -9.02 5.68 2.81
C SER A 84 -7.87 4.69 2.58
N ASN A 85 -6.90 5.07 1.75
CA ASN A 85 -5.75 4.22 1.45
C ASN A 85 -4.84 3.99 2.67
N THR A 86 -4.60 5.05 3.44
CA THR A 86 -3.84 4.96 4.69
C THR A 86 -4.58 4.11 5.71
N LEU A 87 -5.90 4.30 5.86
CA LEU A 87 -6.73 3.55 6.80
C LEU A 87 -6.72 2.05 6.48
N ILE A 88 -6.91 1.66 5.21
CA ILE A 88 -6.85 0.25 4.79
C ILE A 88 -5.49 -0.35 5.13
N THR A 89 -4.41 0.40 4.88
CA THR A 89 -3.04 -0.04 5.21
C THR A 89 -2.88 -0.24 6.71
N TRP A 90 -3.38 0.69 7.52
CA TRP A 90 -3.32 0.61 8.99
C TRP A 90 -4.11 -0.58 9.53
N VAL A 91 -5.34 -0.77 9.07
CA VAL A 91 -6.21 -1.89 9.50
C VAL A 91 -5.57 -3.22 9.14
N ASN A 92 -4.99 -3.34 7.94
CA ASN A 92 -4.29 -4.55 7.53
C ASN A 92 -3.03 -4.81 8.37
N SER A 93 -2.22 -3.78 8.61
CA SER A 93 -1.03 -3.90 9.46
C SER A 93 -1.41 -4.29 10.88
N LEU A 94 -2.46 -3.70 11.46
CA LEU A 94 -2.96 -4.03 12.79
C LEU A 94 -3.45 -5.48 12.87
N SER A 95 -4.27 -5.91 11.89
CA SER A 95 -4.76 -7.29 11.80
C SER A 95 -3.59 -8.29 11.72
N SER A 96 -2.57 -7.98 10.92
CA SER A 96 -1.36 -8.81 10.78
C SER A 96 -0.55 -8.85 12.08
N SER A 97 -0.36 -7.71 12.74
CA SER A 97 0.35 -7.61 14.02
C SER A 97 -0.33 -8.42 15.12
N ILE A 98 -1.66 -8.37 15.21
CA ILE A 98 -2.44 -9.18 16.17
C ILE A 98 -2.26 -10.67 15.88
N ASN A 99 -2.37 -11.09 14.61
CA ASN A 99 -2.16 -12.49 14.23
C ASN A 99 -0.75 -12.98 14.58
N TRP A 100 0.29 -12.19 14.30
CA TRP A 100 1.67 -12.56 14.65
C TRP A 100 1.92 -12.57 16.16
N TYR A 101 1.25 -11.69 16.90
CA TYR A 101 1.28 -11.69 18.36
C TYR A 101 0.66 -12.98 18.92
N LEU A 102 -0.54 -13.34 18.46
CA LEU A 102 -1.23 -14.58 18.86
C LEU A 102 -0.42 -15.84 18.48
N GLN A 103 0.25 -15.81 17.33
CA GLN A 103 1.16 -16.89 16.89
C GLN A 103 2.52 -16.91 17.61
N LYS A 104 2.77 -15.99 18.57
CA LYS A 104 4.06 -15.81 19.27
C LYS A 104 5.26 -15.66 18.32
N ARG A 105 5.03 -15.17 17.10
CA ARG A 105 6.04 -15.00 16.05
C ARG A 105 6.35 -13.52 15.78
N LEU A 106 5.78 -12.62 16.57
CA LEU A 106 5.97 -11.19 16.41
C LEU A 106 7.41 -10.78 16.75
N VAL A 107 8.14 -10.31 15.73
CA VAL A 107 9.53 -9.83 15.88
C VAL A 107 9.50 -8.34 16.19
N TRP A 108 9.29 -8.01 17.46
CA TRP A 108 9.17 -6.62 17.94
C TRP A 108 10.36 -5.72 17.57
N PRO A 109 11.64 -6.16 17.68
CA PRO A 109 12.77 -5.31 17.31
C PRO A 109 12.76 -4.92 15.82
N ALA A 110 12.40 -5.86 14.95
CA ALA A 110 12.28 -5.58 13.52
C ALA A 110 11.12 -4.62 13.22
N GLY A 111 9.98 -4.79 13.90
CA GLY A 111 8.85 -3.87 13.78
C GLY A 111 9.21 -2.44 14.19
N ILE A 112 9.91 -2.26 15.30
CA ILE A 112 10.36 -0.95 15.78
C ILE A 112 11.39 -0.34 14.81
N ALA A 113 12.39 -1.12 14.38
CA ALA A 113 13.41 -0.63 13.45
C ALA A 113 12.81 -0.18 12.11
N LEU A 114 11.86 -0.94 11.56
CA LEU A 114 11.16 -0.58 10.33
C LEU A 114 10.25 0.64 10.53
N GLY A 115 9.53 0.73 11.65
CA GLY A 115 8.68 1.87 11.96
C GLY A 115 9.48 3.17 12.13
N LEU A 116 10.56 3.14 12.91
CA LEU A 116 11.46 4.28 13.08
C LEU A 116 12.12 4.66 11.76
N GLY A 117 12.59 3.67 10.99
CA GLY A 117 13.17 3.89 9.66
C GLY A 117 12.20 4.60 8.71
N ALA A 118 10.91 4.24 8.73
CA ALA A 118 9.88 4.89 7.92
C ALA A 118 9.65 6.35 8.34
N VAL A 119 9.55 6.64 9.64
CA VAL A 119 9.36 8.00 10.16
C VAL A 119 10.57 8.88 9.89
N ILE A 120 11.77 8.40 10.21
CA ILE A 120 13.03 9.12 9.98
C ILE A 120 13.23 9.34 8.49
N GLY A 121 12.99 8.33 7.65
CA GLY A 121 13.10 8.44 6.20
C GLY A 121 12.15 9.48 5.61
N ALA A 122 10.89 9.50 6.06
CA ALA A 122 9.92 10.51 5.63
C ALA A 122 10.35 11.92 6.05
N GLN A 123 10.81 12.10 7.29
CA GLN A 123 11.26 13.38 7.80
C GLN A 123 12.54 13.88 7.10
N ALA A 124 13.50 12.99 6.89
CA ALA A 124 14.74 13.28 6.16
C ALA A 124 14.44 13.64 4.70
N ALA A 125 13.48 12.97 4.06
CA ALA A 125 13.04 13.34 2.72
C ALA A 125 12.52 14.78 2.68
N VAL A 126 11.67 15.19 3.63
CA VAL A 126 11.16 16.57 3.70
C VAL A 126 12.30 17.58 3.91
N TRP A 127 13.22 17.30 4.84
CA TRP A 127 14.35 18.20 5.13
C TRP A 127 15.33 18.34 3.97
N THR A 128 15.61 17.24 3.26
CA THR A 128 16.59 17.25 2.16
C THR A 128 16.02 17.82 0.86
N THR A 129 14.72 17.62 0.61
CA THR A 129 14.11 18.01 -0.67
C THR A 129 13.32 19.31 -0.60
N GLY A 130 13.15 19.89 0.59
CA GLY A 130 12.52 21.20 0.80
C GLY A 130 11.08 21.30 0.28
N GLY A 131 10.42 20.16 0.02
CA GLY A 131 9.12 20.11 -0.65
C GLY A 131 9.14 20.40 -2.15
N ALA A 132 10.32 20.57 -2.76
CA ALA A 132 10.48 20.97 -4.16
C ALA A 132 10.51 19.77 -5.15
N LEU A 133 10.41 18.53 -4.65
CA LEU A 133 10.30 17.36 -5.53
C LEU A 133 8.98 17.41 -6.30
N GLY A 134 9.06 17.76 -7.58
CA GLY A 134 7.93 17.72 -8.49
C GLY A 134 7.30 16.32 -8.51
N VAL A 135 5.97 16.26 -8.43
CA VAL A 135 5.18 15.02 -8.42
C VAL A 135 5.53 14.09 -9.60
N ASN A 136 5.96 14.66 -10.72
CA ASN A 136 6.39 13.90 -11.90
C ASN A 136 7.73 13.16 -11.67
N LEU A 137 8.70 13.80 -11.01
CA LEU A 137 9.97 13.16 -10.68
C LEU A 137 9.77 12.06 -9.63
N TYR A 138 8.91 12.29 -8.64
CA TYR A 138 8.53 11.26 -7.67
C TYR A 138 7.92 10.03 -8.34
N LYS A 139 6.94 10.21 -9.24
CA LYS A 139 6.33 9.11 -9.99
C LYS A 139 7.36 8.34 -10.83
N GLY A 140 8.28 9.05 -11.48
CA GLY A 140 9.35 8.44 -12.29
C GLY A 140 10.34 7.61 -11.46
N LEU A 141 10.87 8.18 -10.38
CA LEU A 141 11.81 7.50 -9.49
C LEU A 141 11.17 6.31 -8.78
N PHE A 142 9.92 6.47 -8.31
CA PHE A 142 9.17 5.37 -7.71
C PHE A 142 8.94 4.22 -8.70
N GLY A 143 8.62 4.54 -9.95
CA GLY A 143 8.49 3.56 -11.02
C GLY A 143 9.78 2.75 -11.21
N ILE A 144 10.93 3.42 -11.38
CA ILE A 144 12.23 2.76 -11.57
C ILE A 144 12.59 1.89 -10.36
N ALA A 145 12.41 2.41 -9.13
CA ALA A 145 12.66 1.65 -7.91
C ALA A 145 11.78 0.40 -7.83
N THR A 146 10.50 0.50 -8.20
CA THR A 146 9.56 -0.65 -8.23
C THR A 146 9.98 -1.69 -9.26
N TRP A 147 10.46 -1.27 -10.43
CA TRP A 147 11.01 -2.17 -11.44
C TRP A 147 12.28 -2.88 -10.94
N ALA A 148 13.19 -2.17 -10.28
CA ALA A 148 14.37 -2.77 -9.68
C ALA A 148 14.01 -3.85 -8.64
N VAL A 149 13.04 -3.57 -7.76
CA VAL A 149 12.54 -4.55 -6.78
C VAL A 149 11.87 -5.74 -7.48
N SER A 150 11.08 -5.50 -8.51
CA SER A 150 10.42 -6.56 -9.29
C SER A 150 11.43 -7.49 -9.96
N PHE A 151 12.46 -6.93 -10.61
CA PHE A 151 13.55 -7.72 -11.18
C PHE A 151 14.34 -8.46 -10.11
N TYR A 152 14.59 -7.84 -8.96
CA TYR A 152 15.24 -8.51 -7.84
C TYR A 152 14.39 -9.67 -7.30
N MET A 153 13.08 -9.52 -7.21
CA MET A 153 12.16 -10.61 -6.85
C MET A 153 12.17 -11.75 -7.89
N LEU A 154 12.18 -11.42 -9.19
CA LEU A 154 12.32 -12.40 -10.27
C LEU A 154 13.66 -13.14 -10.19
N TYR A 155 14.75 -12.42 -9.90
CA TYR A 155 16.05 -13.03 -9.66
C TYR A 155 16.02 -13.98 -8.45
N GLN A 156 15.31 -13.61 -7.38
CA GLN A 156 15.14 -14.49 -6.21
C GLN A 156 14.35 -15.78 -6.51
N LEU A 157 13.54 -15.82 -7.57
CA LEU A 157 12.85 -17.03 -8.02
C LEU A 157 13.78 -17.99 -8.79
N SER A 158 14.92 -17.51 -9.27
CA SER A 158 15.92 -18.31 -10.01
C SER A 158 16.53 -19.43 -9.14
N PRO A 159 16.96 -20.55 -9.76
CA PRO A 159 17.58 -21.66 -9.03
C PRO A 159 18.86 -21.26 -8.30
N GLN A 160 19.62 -20.29 -8.84
CA GLN A 160 20.86 -19.78 -8.23
C GLN A 160 20.61 -19.05 -6.91
N ALA A 161 19.60 -18.16 -6.86
CA ALA A 161 19.25 -17.44 -5.64
C ALA A 161 18.63 -18.36 -4.57
N LYS A 162 17.89 -19.39 -4.99
CA LYS A 162 17.36 -20.43 -4.09
C LYS A 162 18.49 -21.27 -3.47
N ALA A 163 19.50 -21.65 -4.27
CA ALA A 163 20.67 -22.40 -3.82
C ALA A 163 21.53 -21.59 -2.83
N GLN A 164 21.69 -20.29 -3.05
CA GLN A 164 22.47 -19.43 -2.13
C GLN A 164 21.81 -19.31 -0.74
N LYS A 165 20.49 -19.51 -0.65
CA LYS A 165 19.71 -19.51 0.60
C LYS A 165 19.35 -20.91 1.11
N SER A 166 19.83 -21.99 0.47
CA SER A 166 19.49 -23.36 0.88
C SER A 166 20.25 -23.74 2.15
N ALA A 167 21.54 -23.44 2.25
CA ALA A 167 22.37 -23.74 3.41
C ALA A 167 21.85 -23.11 4.71
N GLY A 168 21.43 -21.84 4.66
CA GLY A 168 20.83 -21.16 5.80
C GLY A 168 19.45 -21.72 6.19
N ARG A 169 18.64 -22.13 5.22
CA ARG A 169 17.34 -22.80 5.47
C ARG A 169 17.53 -24.19 6.06
N GLU A 170 18.53 -24.92 5.59
CA GLU A 170 18.85 -26.26 6.08
C GLU A 170 19.41 -26.20 7.50
N ALA A 171 20.30 -25.25 7.80
CA ALA A 171 20.79 -24.99 9.16
C ALA A 171 19.64 -24.60 10.12
N ALA A 172 18.72 -23.74 9.69
CA ALA A 172 17.55 -23.38 10.47
C ALA A 172 16.59 -24.56 10.69
N ARG A 173 16.44 -25.44 9.69
CA ARG A 173 15.61 -26.66 9.80
C ARG A 173 16.21 -27.64 10.80
N ARG A 174 17.52 -27.91 10.69
CA ARG A 174 18.27 -28.77 11.63
C ARG A 174 18.22 -28.23 13.05
N PHE A 175 18.36 -26.91 13.24
CA PHE A 175 18.20 -26.30 14.56
C PHE A 175 16.79 -26.50 15.12
N LYS A 176 15.75 -26.32 14.30
CA LYS A 176 14.36 -26.51 14.71
C LYS A 176 14.05 -27.97 15.08
N GLU A 177 14.58 -28.93 14.31
CA GLU A 177 14.47 -30.37 14.59
C GLU A 177 15.13 -30.72 15.94
N ARG A 178 16.35 -30.24 16.19
CA ARG A 178 17.06 -30.47 17.45
C ARG A 178 16.38 -29.84 18.67
N VAL A 179 15.76 -28.67 18.49
CA VAL A 179 14.98 -28.03 19.57
C VAL A 179 13.67 -28.77 19.85
N SER A 180 13.04 -29.38 18.84
CA SER A 180 11.85 -30.21 19.06
C SER A 180 12.14 -31.56 19.71
N GLU A 181 13.33 -32.13 19.51
CA GLU A 181 13.76 -33.37 20.18
C GLU A 181 14.08 -33.17 21.68
N LEU A 182 14.43 -31.94 22.08
CA LEU A 182 14.76 -31.58 23.47
C LEU A 182 13.54 -31.17 24.30
N ARG A 183 12.34 -31.17 23.72
CA ARG A 183 11.09 -30.71 24.34
C ARG A 183 10.14 -31.87 24.56
#